data_AF-A0A1F3SWZ1-F1
#
_entry.id   AF-A0A1F3SWZ1-F1
#
_cell.length_a   1.000
_cell.length_b   1.000
_cell.length_c   1.000
_cell.angle_alpha   90.00
_cell.angle_beta   90.00
_cell.angle_gamma   90.00
#
_symmetry.space_group_name_H-M   'P 1'
#
loop_
_entity.id
_entity.type
_entity.pdbx_description
1 polymer ?
#
loop_
_entity_poly.entity_id
_entity_poly.type
_entity_poly.pdbx_seq_one_letter_code
_entity_poly.pdbx_strand_id
1 'polypeptide(L)'
;MTRHRLYYEEPHYVRECLRSSRVTAKQIHELKRALVEQLEVIDRKRLYVRLGFKSLRSYCNLGLKFTRRQSQSLESAVREYRIAVKIG
;
A
#
# COMPACT_ATOMS: atom_id res chain seq x y z
N MET A 1 -29.36 -29.70 2.75
CA MET A 1 -28.17 -28.95 2.26
C MET A 1 -28.62 -27.58 1.80
N THR A 2 -28.25 -26.53 2.52
CA THR A 2 -28.56 -25.13 2.16
C THR A 2 -27.62 -24.68 1.05
N ARG A 3 -28.15 -24.29 -0.11
CA ARG A 3 -27.33 -23.80 -1.23
C ARG A 3 -26.68 -22.46 -0.85
N HIS A 4 -25.42 -22.29 -1.24
CA HIS A 4 -24.65 -21.06 -1.00
C HIS A 4 -25.34 -19.85 -1.65
N ARG A 5 -25.29 -18.66 -1.03
CA ARG A 5 -25.97 -17.44 -1.54
C ARG A 5 -25.63 -17.11 -3.00
N LEU A 6 -24.40 -17.39 -3.42
CA LEU A 6 -23.92 -17.21 -4.80
C LEU A 6 -24.59 -18.14 -5.83
N TYR A 7 -25.35 -19.16 -5.39
CA TYR A 7 -26.08 -20.06 -6.29
C TYR A 7 -27.21 -19.35 -7.04
N TYR A 8 -27.73 -18.25 -6.49
CA TYR A 8 -28.83 -17.48 -7.09
C TYR A 8 -28.34 -16.23 -7.85
N GLU A 9 -27.04 -15.97 -7.85
CA GLU A 9 -26.45 -14.81 -8.52
C GLU A 9 -26.21 -15.12 -10.01
N GLU A 10 -26.50 -14.15 -10.87
CA GLU A 10 -26.26 -14.32 -12.30
C GLU A 10 -24.75 -14.52 -12.58
N PRO A 11 -24.34 -15.58 -13.30
CA PRO A 11 -22.94 -15.85 -13.59
C PRO A 11 -22.22 -14.73 -14.34
N HIS A 12 -22.94 -13.86 -15.04
CA HIS A 12 -22.39 -12.65 -15.64
C HIS A 12 -21.97 -11.64 -14.57
N TYR A 13 -22.87 -11.31 -13.64
CA TYR A 13 -22.64 -10.37 -12.55
C TYR A 13 -21.45 -10.79 -11.67
N VAL A 14 -21.37 -12.08 -11.31
CA VAL A 14 -20.23 -12.62 -10.54
C VAL A 14 -18.90 -12.41 -11.27
N ARG A 15 -18.86 -12.67 -12.59
CA ARG A 15 -17.65 -12.47 -13.39
C ARG A 15 -17.25 -11.00 -13.50
N GLU A 16 -18.22 -10.11 -13.61
CA GLU A 16 -17.98 -8.67 -13.67
C GLU A 16 -17.42 -8.13 -12.35
N CYS A 17 -17.99 -8.52 -11.21
CA CYS A 17 -17.48 -8.17 -9.89
C CYS A 17 -16.04 -8.67 -9.67
N LEU A 18 -15.72 -9.88 -10.11
CA LEU A 18 -14.35 -10.40 -10.02
C LEU A 18 -13.38 -9.61 -10.91
N ARG A 19 -13.80 -9.25 -12.13
CA ARG A 19 -12.97 -8.43 -13.03
C ARG A 19 -12.72 -7.05 -12.45
N SER A 20 -13.75 -6.36 -11.96
CA SER A 20 -13.60 -5.03 -11.35
C SER A 20 -12.71 -5.09 -10.11
N SER A 21 -12.90 -6.09 -9.24
CA SER A 21 -12.06 -6.30 -8.06
C SER A 21 -10.59 -6.49 -8.42
N ARG A 22 -10.29 -7.23 -9.50
CA ARG A 22 -8.92 -7.42 -9.98
C ARG A 22 -8.30 -6.11 -10.48
N VAL A 23 -9.06 -5.29 -11.21
CA VAL A 23 -8.59 -3.98 -11.69
C VAL A 23 -8.29 -3.07 -10.50
N THR A 24 -9.20 -2.96 -9.54
CA THR A 24 -9.00 -2.16 -8.33
C THR A 24 -7.79 -2.64 -7.52
N ALA A 25 -7.61 -3.95 -7.36
CA ALA A 25 -6.46 -4.51 -6.66
C ALA A 25 -5.14 -4.13 -7.33
N LYS A 26 -5.08 -4.16 -8.68
CA LYS A 26 -3.92 -3.72 -9.44
C LYS A 26 -3.62 -2.23 -9.20
N GLN A 27 -4.64 -1.38 -9.27
CA GLN A 27 -4.48 0.06 -9.03
C GLN A 27 -3.99 0.36 -7.61
N ILE A 28 -4.54 -0.32 -6.60
CA ILE A 28 -4.07 -0.19 -5.21
C ILE A 28 -2.61 -0.59 -5.09
N HIS A 29 -2.20 -1.67 -5.77
CA HIS A 29 -0.81 -2.12 -5.76
C HIS A 29 0.14 -1.10 -6.41
N GLU A 30 -0.24 -0.52 -7.55
CA GLU A 30 0.52 0.54 -8.23
C GLU A 30 0.63 1.81 -7.39
N LEU A 31 -0.47 2.26 -6.77
CA LEU A 31 -0.47 3.40 -5.86
C LEU A 31 0.40 3.14 -4.62
N LYS A 32 0.35 1.93 -4.05
CA LYS A 32 1.21 1.54 -2.94
C LYS A 32 2.68 1.59 -3.34
N ARG A 33 3.03 1.12 -4.53
CA ARG A 33 4.39 1.17 -5.06
C ARG A 33 4.86 2.62 -5.22
N ALA A 34 4.07 3.48 -5.85
CA ALA A 34 4.39 4.90 -6.02
C ALA A 34 4.59 5.60 -4.66
N LEU A 35 3.74 5.30 -3.67
CA LEU A 35 3.91 5.82 -2.31
C LEU A 35 5.23 5.37 -1.68
N VAL A 36 5.60 4.10 -1.83
CA VAL A 36 6.89 3.58 -1.31
C VAL A 36 8.07 4.29 -1.95
N GLU A 37 8.05 4.52 -3.26
CA GLU A 37 9.09 5.25 -3.99
C GLU A 37 9.25 6.68 -3.46
N GLN A 38 8.13 7.38 -3.26
CA GLN A 38 8.14 8.74 -2.68
C GLN A 38 8.65 8.76 -1.23
N LEU A 39 8.18 7.83 -0.39
CA LEU A 39 8.63 7.72 1.01
C LEU A 39 10.13 7.40 1.09
N GLU A 40 10.65 6.63 0.14
CA GLU A 40 12.07 6.34 0.07
C GLU A 40 12.90 7.60 -0.23
N VAL A 41 12.44 8.46 -1.15
CA VAL A 41 13.07 9.77 -1.42
C VAL A 41 13.00 10.67 -0.19
N ILE A 42 11.85 10.72 0.49
CA ILE A 42 11.67 11.47 1.75
C ILE A 42 12.65 10.97 2.81
N ASP A 43 12.86 9.65 2.91
CA ASP A 43 13.76 9.03 3.88
C ASP A 43 15.23 9.32 3.57
N ARG A 44 15.66 9.12 2.31
CA ARG A 44 17.04 9.41 1.86
C ARG A 44 17.42 10.87 2.09
N LYS A 45 16.51 11.78 1.77
CA LYS A 45 16.73 13.23 1.93
C LYS A 45 16.41 13.72 3.35
N ARG A 46 15.98 12.83 4.25
CA ARG A 46 15.53 13.16 5.62
C ARG A 46 14.55 14.32 5.67
N LEU A 47 13.66 14.44 4.68
CA LEU A 47 12.73 15.58 4.56
C LEU A 47 11.77 15.66 5.75
N TYR A 48 11.44 14.51 6.36
CA TYR A 48 10.61 14.43 7.55
C TYR A 48 11.21 15.18 8.76
N VAL A 49 12.54 15.34 8.82
CA VAL A 49 13.21 16.08 9.90
C VAL A 49 12.89 17.58 9.82
N ARG A 50 12.81 18.14 8.60
CA ARG A 50 12.45 19.55 8.40
C ARG A 50 11.03 19.86 8.88
N LEU A 51 10.18 18.85 8.91
CA LEU A 51 8.81 18.94 9.40
C LEU A 51 8.68 18.57 10.90
N GLY A 52 9.80 18.40 11.61
CA GLY A 52 9.83 18.13 13.05
C GLY A 52 9.65 16.66 13.44
N PHE A 53 9.65 15.72 12.49
CA PHE A 53 9.54 14.30 12.81
C PHE A 53 10.89 13.66 13.07
N LYS A 54 10.94 12.71 14.01
CA LYS A 54 12.18 12.02 14.42
C LYS A 54 12.56 10.84 13.50
N SER A 55 11.61 10.31 12.74
CA SER A 55 11.81 9.18 11.84
C SER A 55 10.76 9.13 10.75
N LEU A 56 11.02 8.38 9.68
CA LEU A 56 10.04 8.10 8.63
C LEU A 56 8.77 7.46 9.21
N ARG A 57 8.90 6.50 10.15
CA ARG A 57 7.76 5.88 10.84
C ARG A 57 6.92 6.92 11.58
N SER A 58 7.55 7.86 12.28
CA SER A 58 6.86 8.93 12.99
C SER A 58 6.14 9.86 12.02
N TYR A 59 6.75 10.19 10.89
CA TYR A 59 6.13 10.95 9.81
C TYR A 59 4.90 10.24 9.22
N CYS A 60 5.00 8.94 8.93
CA CYS A 60 3.87 8.14 8.45
C CYS A 60 2.72 8.09 9.47
N ASN A 61 3.03 7.86 10.75
CA ASN A 61 2.01 7.78 11.80
C ASN A 61 1.31 9.11 12.08
N LEU A 62 2.07 10.19 12.20
CA LEU A 62 1.58 11.47 12.72
C LEU A 62 1.32 12.48 11.59
N GLY A 63 2.24 12.58 10.63
CA GLY A 63 2.12 13.48 9.49
C GLY A 63 1.10 13.00 8.47
N LEU A 64 1.14 11.71 8.11
CA LEU A 64 0.21 11.10 7.15
C LEU A 64 -1.00 10.42 7.80
N LYS A 65 -1.07 10.43 9.14
CA LYS A 65 -2.16 9.84 9.94
C LYS A 65 -2.41 8.35 9.67
N PHE A 66 -1.37 7.61 9.25
CA PHE A 66 -1.48 6.17 9.10
C PHE A 66 -1.51 5.46 10.45
N THR A 67 -2.21 4.33 10.51
CA THR A 67 -2.17 3.47 11.69
C THR A 67 -0.76 2.90 11.89
N ARG A 68 -0.45 2.52 13.13
CA ARG A 68 0.85 1.92 13.47
C ARG A 68 1.22 0.73 12.58
N ARG A 69 0.23 -0.11 12.24
CA ARG A 69 0.42 -1.28 11.36
C ARG A 69 0.72 -0.87 9.92
N GLN A 70 -0.01 0.11 9.38
CA GLN A 70 0.25 0.64 8.03
C GLN A 70 1.65 1.26 7.93
N SER A 71 2.04 2.09 8.89
CA SER A 71 3.36 2.71 8.91
C SER A 71 4.50 1.69 9.04
N GLN A 72 4.31 0.64 9.84
CA GLN A 72 5.28 -0.45 9.92
C GLN A 72 5.40 -1.19 8.59
N SER A 73 4.27 -1.50 7.93
CA SER A 73 4.27 -2.14 6.61
C SER A 73 4.96 -1.28 5.55
N LEU A 74 4.69 0.03 5.55
CA LEU A 74 5.31 0.98 4.61
C LEU A 74 6.81 1.13 4.86
N GLU A 75 7.24 1.20 6.12
CA GLU A 75 8.66 1.28 6.45
C GLU A 75 9.42 0.02 6.00
N SER A 76 8.86 -1.18 6.20
CA SER A 76 9.44 -2.41 5.67
C SER A 76 9.52 -2.38 4.14
N ALA A 77 8.45 -1.97 3.46
CA ALA A 77 8.41 -1.88 2.01
C ALA A 77 9.45 -0.88 1.45
N VAL A 78 9.68 0.24 2.12
CA VAL A 78 10.73 1.21 1.76
C VAL A 78 12.12 0.58 1.87
N ARG A 79 12.37 -0.20 2.93
CA ARG A 79 13.65 -0.91 3.11
C ARG A 79 13.87 -1.96 2.03
N GLU A 80 12.84 -2.76 1.72
CA GLU A 80 12.89 -3.77 0.65
C GLU A 80 13.12 -3.12 -0.72
N TYR A 81 12.39 -2.04 -1.03
CA TYR A 81 12.58 -1.29 -2.27
C TYR A 81 14.01 -0.77 -2.40
N ARG A 82 14.59 -0.22 -1.33
CA ARG A 82 15.98 0.23 -1.32
C ARG A 82 16.97 -0.90 -1.61
N ILE A 83 16.73 -2.10 -1.07
CA ILE A 83 17.56 -3.27 -1.35
C ILE A 83 17.43 -3.66 -2.83
N ALA A 84 16.21 -3.71 -3.36
CA ALA A 84 15.97 -4.06 -4.76
C ALA A 84 16.66 -3.08 -5.73
N VAL A 85 16.58 -1.77 -5.49
CA VAL A 85 17.25 -0.74 -6.32
C VAL A 85 18.77 -0.75 -6.18
N LYS A 86 19.32 -1.23 -5.07
CA LYS A 86 20.78 -1.31 -4.88
C LYS A 86 21.41 -2.53 -5.58
N ILE A 87 20.61 -3.58 -5.82
CA ILE A 87 21.06 -4.84 -6.42
C ILE A 87 20.83 -4.84 -7.94
N GLY A 88 19.81 -4.13 -8.43
CA GLY A 88 19.57 -3.92 -9.86
C GLY A 88 20.39 -2.78 -10.43
#